data_AF-A0A382N1A1-F1
#
_entry.id   AF-A0A382N1A1-F1
#
_cell.length_a   1.000
_cell.length_b   1.000
_cell.length_c   1.000
_cell.angle_alpha   90.00
_cell.angle_beta   90.00
_cell.angle_gamma   90.00
#
_symmetry.space_group_name_H-M   'P 1'
#
loop_
_entity.id
_entity.type
_entity.pdbx_description
1 polymer ?
#
loop_
_entity_poly.entity_id
_entity_poly.type
_entity_poly.pdbx_seq_one_letter_code
_entity_poly.pdbx_strand_id
1 'polypeptide(L)' 'LQEKFSNSEKKKLLKHFSNIDGSVFAITTPKQVDRGALMSRYSRTDKNMRRVFL' A
#
# COMPACT_ATOMS: atom_id res chain seq x y z
N LEU A 1 9.19 19.28 3.45
CA LEU A 1 8.56 17.95 3.62
C LEU A 1 8.63 17.23 2.28
N GLN A 2 9.53 16.26 2.14
CA GLN A 2 9.63 15.45 0.92
C GLN A 2 8.30 14.71 0.72
N GLU A 3 7.79 14.65 -0.51
CA GLU A 3 6.65 13.78 -0.81
C GLU A 3 7.04 12.34 -0.49
N LYS A 4 6.24 11.68 0.35
CA LYS A 4 6.54 10.32 0.88
C LYS A 4 6.64 9.25 -0.21
N PHE A 5 6.04 9.52 -1.38
CA PHE A 5 6.03 8.68 -2.58
C PHE A 5 6.16 9.58 -3.82
N SER A 6 6.93 9.13 -4.80
CA SER A 6 7.02 9.76 -6.12
C SER A 6 5.71 9.65 -6.91
N ASN A 7 5.54 10.50 -7.93
CA ASN A 7 4.35 10.48 -8.78
C ASN A 7 4.09 9.12 -9.45
N SER A 8 5.14 8.38 -9.81
CA SER A 8 5.00 7.03 -10.38
C SER A 8 4.54 6.01 -9.34
N GLU A 9 5.06 6.07 -8.11
CA GLU A 9 4.62 5.24 -6.99
C GLU A 9 3.18 5.54 -6.59
N LYS A 10 2.78 6.81 -6.50
CA LYS A 10 1.40 7.22 -6.21
C LYS A 10 0.42 6.60 -7.22
N LYS A 11 0.74 6.67 -8.52
CA LYS A 11 -0.06 6.05 -9.59
C LYS A 11 -0.19 4.54 -9.45
N LYS A 12 0.85 3.84 -8.99
CA LYS A 12 0.77 2.39 -8.70
C LYS A 12 -0.12 2.14 -7.48
N LEU A 13 0.11 2.86 -6.38
CA LEU A 13 -0.63 2.68 -5.13
C LEU A 13 -2.13 2.96 -5.28
N LEU A 14 -2.52 4.01 -5.98
CA LEU A 14 -3.93 4.38 -6.17
C LEU A 14 -4.74 3.32 -6.94
N LYS A 15 -4.10 2.36 -7.61
CA LYS A 15 -4.78 1.21 -8.23
C LYS A 15 -5.14 0.11 -7.23
N HIS A 16 -4.52 0.11 -6.06
CA HIS A 16 -4.57 -0.99 -5.08
C HIS A 16 -5.02 -0.56 -3.68
N PHE A 17 -5.14 0.76 -3.44
CA PHE A 17 -5.60 1.34 -2.18
C PHE A 17 -6.65 2.41 -2.45
N SER A 18 -7.66 2.51 -1.59
CA SER A 18 -8.72 3.53 -1.71
C SER A 18 -8.22 4.96 -1.53
N ASN A 19 -7.14 5.13 -0.77
CA ASN A 19 -6.40 6.39 -0.62
C ASN A 19 -4.95 6.08 -0.21
N ILE A 20 -4.04 7.04 -0.41
CA ILE A 20 -2.60 6.86 -0.10
C ILE A 20 -2.09 7.70 1.06
N ASP A 21 -2.82 8.76 1.42
CA ASP A 21 -2.42 9.71 2.47
C ASP A 21 -3.23 9.56 3.76
N GLY A 22 -4.41 8.92 3.69
CA GLY A 22 -5.28 8.71 4.84
C GLY A 22 -4.80 7.61 5.79
N SER A 23 -5.08 7.81 7.07
CA SER A 23 -4.82 6.83 8.14
C SER A 23 -5.71 5.58 8.02
N VAL A 24 -6.95 5.76 7.56
CA VAL A 24 -7.90 4.68 7.28
C VAL A 24 -8.02 4.50 5.77
N PHE A 25 -7.88 3.26 5.31
CA PHE A 25 -7.92 2.91 3.89
C PHE A 25 -8.35 1.46 3.68
N ALA A 26 -8.83 1.16 2.46
CA ALA A 26 -9.11 -0.19 2.00
C ALA A 26 -8.05 -0.65 1.00
N ILE A 27 -7.71 -1.94 1.01
CA ILE A 27 -6.91 -2.57 -0.05
C ILE A 27 -7.86 -3.12 -1.11
N THR A 28 -7.79 -2.52 -2.29
CA THR A 28 -8.68 -2.77 -3.43
C THR A 28 -8.08 -3.72 -4.47
N THR A 29 -6.90 -4.30 -4.20
CA THR A 29 -6.31 -5.36 -5.05
C THR A 29 -7.32 -6.49 -5.27
N PRO A 30 -7.57 -6.93 -6.52
CA PRO A 30 -8.71 -7.78 -6.85
C PRO A 30 -8.61 -9.19 -6.26
N LYS A 31 -7.41 -9.78 -6.19
CA LYS A 31 -7.24 -11.14 -5.70
C LYS A 31 -7.09 -11.16 -4.18
N GLN A 32 -7.90 -11.99 -3.50
CA GLN A 32 -7.82 -12.17 -2.06
C GLN A 32 -6.44 -12.66 -1.59
N VAL A 33 -5.83 -13.58 -2.34
CA VAL A 33 -4.50 -14.13 -2.01
C VAL A 33 -3.42 -13.05 -1.97
N ASP A 34 -3.49 -12.04 -2.85
CA ASP A 34 -2.52 -10.95 -2.90
C ASP A 34 -2.64 -10.03 -1.67
N ARG A 35 -3.88 -9.80 -1.21
CA ARG A 35 -4.15 -9.03 0.02
C ARG A 35 -3.58 -9.77 1.24
N GLY A 36 -3.80 -11.07 1.34
CA GLY A 36 -3.24 -11.91 2.41
C GLY A 36 -1.71 -11.92 2.41
N ALA A 37 -1.09 -12.08 1.24
CA ALA A 37 0.35 -12.03 1.09
C ALA A 37 0.94 -10.67 1.52
N LEU A 38 0.26 -9.57 1.18
CA LEU A 38 0.64 -8.23 1.62
C LEU A 38 0.57 -8.09 3.14
N MET A 39 -0.53 -8.52 3.77
CA MET A 39 -0.67 -8.50 5.25
C MET A 39 0.46 -9.28 5.93
N SER A 40 0.74 -10.48 5.43
CA SER A 40 1.80 -11.33 5.97
C SER A 40 3.17 -10.68 5.87
N ARG A 41 3.50 -10.01 4.76
CA ARG A 41 4.77 -9.26 4.64
C ARG A 41 4.79 -8.05 5.57
N TYR A 42 3.69 -7.30 5.63
CA TYR A 42 3.57 -6.13 6.49
C TYR A 42 3.79 -6.47 7.97
N SER A 43 3.22 -7.57 8.46
CA SER A 43 3.34 -7.98 9.87
C SER A 43 4.76 -8.33 10.32
N ARG A 44 5.71 -8.48 9.38
CA ARG A 44 7.12 -8.82 9.64
C ARG A 44 8.06 -7.63 9.50
N THR A 45 7.53 -6.41 9.37
CA THR A 45 8.32 -5.20 9.18
C THR A 45 7.75 -4.03 9.98
N ASP A 46 8.58 -3.04 10.27
CA ASP A 46 8.22 -1.72 10.79
C ASP A 46 7.78 -0.74 9.69
N LYS A 47 7.82 -1.17 8.42
CA LYS A 47 7.52 -0.33 7.26
C LYS A 47 6.02 -0.08 7.12
N ASN A 48 5.67 1.06 6.54
CA ASN A 48 4.30 1.35 6.13
C ASN A 48 3.83 0.31 5.09
N MET A 49 2.60 -0.17 5.20
CA MET A 49 2.01 -1.15 4.27
C MET A 49 2.11 -0.75 2.79
N ARG A 50 1.94 0.54 2.46
CA ARG A 50 2.09 1.05 1.09
C ARG A 50 3.54 0.95 0.59
N ARG A 51 4.50 1.07 1.50
CA ARG A 51 5.93 0.86 1.20
C ARG A 51 6.30 -0.62 1.08
N VAL A 52 5.57 -1.52 1.75
CA VAL A 52 5.72 -2.98 1.60
C VAL A 52 5.07 -3.48 0.30
N PHE A 53 4.04 -2.77 -0.18
CA PHE A 53 3.39 -3.08 -1.45
C PHE A 53 4.24 -2.73 -2.67
N LEU A 54 4.90 -1.57 -2.65
CA LEU A 54 5.80 -1.10 -3.69
C LEU A 54 7.09 -1.92 -3.75
#